data_AF-A0A7X8B531-F1
#
_entry.id   AF-A0A7X8B531-F1
#
_cell.length_a   1.000
_cell.length_b   1.000
_cell.length_c   1.000
_cell.angle_alpha   90.00
_cell.angle_beta   90.00
_cell.angle_gamma   90.00
#
_symmetry.space_group_name_H-M   'P 1'
#
loop_
_entity.id
_entity.type
_entity.pdbx_description
1 polymer ?
#
loop_
_entity_poly.entity_id
_entity_poly.type
_entity_poly.pdbx_seq_one_letter_code
_entity_poly.pdbx_strand_id
1 'polypeptide(L)'
;MDLQPHDYLKLLGQLAREYHEKYKDLESALQSTPDEEVMGHLVFLSQQTTDRFRAAQQSMFALLTVSSETGKDKEMAALTTMCRCFDEIRILFQILAQRQNPPG
;
A
#
# COMPACT_ATOMS: atom_id res chain seq x y z
N MET A 1 16.08 -10.84 -14.76
CA MET A 1 17.31 -10.77 -13.95
C MET A 1 16.95 -11.43 -12.64
N ASP A 2 17.43 -12.65 -12.41
CA ASP A 2 17.01 -13.44 -11.25
C ASP A 2 17.70 -12.92 -9.98
N LEU A 3 16.90 -12.35 -9.07
CA LEU A 3 17.34 -11.90 -7.76
C LEU A 3 17.84 -13.11 -6.95
N GLN A 4 19.01 -12.98 -6.33
CA GLN A 4 19.52 -14.04 -5.47
C GLN A 4 18.77 -14.03 -4.12
N PRO A 5 18.65 -15.16 -3.40
CA PRO A 5 18.01 -15.22 -2.07
C PRO A 5 18.49 -14.15 -1.07
N HIS A 6 19.77 -13.76 -1.17
CA HIS A 6 20.36 -12.69 -0.36
C HIS A 6 19.83 -11.29 -0.72
N ASP A 7 19.45 -11.06 -1.97
CA ASP A 7 18.88 -9.78 -2.42
C ASP A 7 17.46 -9.61 -1.91
N TYR A 8 16.68 -10.69 -1.82
CA TYR A 8 15.36 -10.69 -1.18
C TYR A 8 15.43 -10.37 0.31
N LEU A 9 16.39 -10.95 1.05
CA LEU A 9 16.58 -10.66 2.47
C LEU A 9 17.01 -9.20 2.71
N LYS A 10 17.88 -8.65 1.84
CA LYS A 10 18.25 -7.23 1.89
C LYS A 10 17.05 -6.33 1.61
N LEU A 11 16.24 -6.65 0.60
CA LEU A 11 15.03 -5.91 0.27
C LEU A 11 14.02 -5.94 1.42
N LEU A 12 13.77 -7.11 2.02
CA LEU A 12 12.90 -7.25 3.19
C LEU A 12 13.42 -6.43 4.39
N GLY A 13 14.73 -6.48 4.65
CA GLY A 13 15.34 -5.68 5.71
C GLY A 13 15.25 -4.17 5.45
N GLN A 14 15.31 -3.74 4.19
CA GLN A 14 15.09 -2.35 3.80
C GLN A 14 13.63 -1.94 4.00
N LEU A 15 12.68 -2.73 3.50
CA LEU A 15 11.24 -2.47 3.65
C LEU A 15 10.82 -2.38 5.12
N ALA A 16 11.38 -3.23 5.98
CA ALA A 16 11.10 -3.18 7.41
C ALA A 16 11.60 -1.88 8.07
N ARG A 17 12.79 -1.39 7.67
CA ARG A 17 13.31 -0.10 8.16
C ARG A 17 12.45 1.06 7.66
N GLU A 18 12.14 1.10 6.37
CA GLU A 18 11.30 2.13 5.77
C GLU A 18 9.91 2.17 6.43
N TYR A 19 9.33 1.01 6.74
CA TYR A 19 8.07 0.92 7.47
C TYR A 19 8.18 1.54 8.87
N HIS A 20 9.22 1.19 9.62
CA HIS A 20 9.43 1.70 10.98
C HIS A 20 9.67 3.21 11.01
N GLU A 21 10.42 3.74 10.06
CA GLU A 21 10.64 5.18 9.91
C GLU A 21 9.33 5.90 9.58
N LYS A 22 8.59 5.41 8.57
CA LYS A 22 7.26 5.96 8.24
C LYS A 22 6.28 5.92 9.40
N TYR A 23 6.31 4.85 10.21
CA TYR A 23 5.46 4.74 11.39
C TYR A 23 5.79 5.84 12.40
N LYS A 24 7.07 6.04 12.72
CA LYS A 24 7.51 7.10 13.64
C LYS A 24 7.16 8.49 13.13
N ASP A 25 7.35 8.74 11.85
CA ASP A 25 7.04 10.03 11.24
C ASP A 25 5.54 10.33 11.33
N LEU A 26 4.69 9.34 11.05
CA LEU A 26 3.23 9.47 11.16
C LEU A 26 2.79 9.64 12.61
N GLU A 27 3.35 8.87 13.55
CA GLU A 27 3.06 9.00 14.98
C GLU A 27 3.43 10.39 15.50
N SER A 28 4.62 10.88 15.15
CA SER A 28 5.07 12.22 15.51
C SER A 28 4.19 13.30 14.88
N ALA A 29 3.81 13.15 13.61
CA ALA A 29 2.93 14.10 12.93
C ALA A 29 1.56 14.18 13.60
N LEU A 30 0.98 13.03 13.98
CA LEU A 30 -0.30 12.95 14.67
C LEU A 30 -0.27 13.62 16.06
N GLN A 31 0.84 13.50 16.80
CA GLN A 31 0.98 14.19 18.10
C GLN A 31 0.97 15.72 17.98
N SER A 32 1.39 16.25 16.83
CA SER A 32 1.47 17.69 16.55
C SER A 32 0.27 18.24 15.77
N THR A 33 -0.64 17.39 15.30
CA THR A 33 -1.78 17.80 14.45
C THR A 33 -3.05 17.84 15.30
N PRO A 34 -3.84 18.94 15.25
CA PRO A 34 -5.15 18.97 15.90
C PRO A 34 -6.06 17.86 15.37
N ASP A 35 -6.81 17.18 16.25
CA ASP A 35 -7.69 16.06 15.88
C ASP A 35 -8.67 16.38 14.73
N GLU A 36 -9.10 17.65 14.65
CA GLU A 36 -9.99 18.18 13.61
C GLU A 36 -9.35 18.16 12.20
N GLU A 37 -8.02 18.31 12.12
CA GLU A 37 -7.24 18.31 10.88
C GLU A 37 -6.73 16.91 10.51
N VAL A 38 -6.56 16.02 11.51
CA VAL A 38 -6.09 14.64 11.32
C VAL A 38 -6.94 13.90 10.29
N MET A 39 -8.26 14.07 10.32
CA MET A 39 -9.14 13.36 9.41
C MET A 39 -8.99 13.82 7.96
N GLY A 40 -8.79 15.12 7.73
CA GLY A 40 -8.50 15.67 6.40
C GLY A 40 -7.19 15.11 5.83
N HIS A 41 -6.14 15.04 6.67
CA HIS A 41 -4.87 14.44 6.30
C HIS A 41 -4.97 12.94 6.02
N LEU A 42 -5.72 12.18 6.83
CA LEU A 42 -5.94 10.76 6.60
C LEU A 42 -6.67 10.50 5.28
N VAL A 43 -7.69 11.29 4.95
CA VAL A 43 -8.40 11.18 3.66
C VAL A 43 -7.44 11.45 2.51
N PHE A 44 -6.67 12.53 2.55
CA PHE A 44 -5.69 12.85 1.52
C PHE A 44 -4.63 11.75 1.35
N LEU A 45 -4.05 11.26 2.46
CA LEU A 45 -3.04 10.21 2.44
C LEU A 45 -3.59 8.88 1.90
N SER A 46 -4.83 8.54 2.25
CA SER A 46 -5.50 7.34 1.73
C SER A 46 -5.73 7.40 0.22
N GLN A 47 -6.13 8.56 -0.31
CA GLN A 47 -6.27 8.79 -1.75
C GLN A 47 -4.92 8.66 -2.46
N GLN A 48 -3.91 9.39 -1.98
CA GLN A 48 -2.56 9.35 -2.57
C GLN A 48 -1.97 7.94 -2.55
N THR A 49 -2.14 7.19 -1.45
CA THR A 49 -1.64 5.82 -1.34
C THR A 49 -2.37 4.88 -2.30
N THR A 50 -3.69 5.07 -2.47
CA THR A 50 -4.50 4.32 -3.44
C THR A 50 -4.02 4.54 -4.87
N ASP A 51 -3.76 5.79 -5.26
CA ASP A 51 -3.31 6.12 -6.60
C ASP A 51 -1.92 5.52 -6.89
N ARG A 52 -0.99 5.63 -5.94
CA ARG A 52 0.34 5.01 -6.04
C ARG A 52 0.25 3.48 -6.17
N PHE A 53 -0.59 2.84 -5.37
CA PHE A 53 -0.79 1.41 -5.43
C PHE A 53 -1.36 0.98 -6.78
N ARG A 54 -2.40 1.67 -7.28
CA ARG A 54 -3.01 1.37 -8.59
C ARG A 54 -2.03 1.54 -9.75
N ALA A 55 -1.19 2.58 -9.72
CA ALA A 55 -0.15 2.77 -10.72
C ALA A 55 0.86 1.60 -10.71
N ALA A 56 1.33 1.20 -9.53
CA ALA A 56 2.24 0.07 -9.38
C ALA A 56 1.59 -1.26 -9.83
N GLN A 57 0.33 -1.48 -9.48
CA GLN A 57 -0.47 -2.63 -9.90
C GLN A 57 -0.59 -2.70 -11.43
N GLN A 58 -0.91 -1.58 -12.10
CA GLN A 58 -0.99 -1.52 -13.56
C GLN A 58 0.36 -1.82 -14.23
N SER A 59 1.45 -1.24 -13.72
CA SER A 59 2.80 -1.54 -14.21
C SER A 59 3.15 -3.01 -14.04
N MET A 60 2.81 -3.63 -12.91
CA MET A 60 3.04 -5.04 -12.68
C MET A 60 2.22 -5.94 -13.60
N PHE A 61 0.93 -5.67 -13.81
CA PHE A 61 0.12 -6.44 -14.76
C PHE A 61 0.65 -6.34 -16.19
N ALA A 62 1.12 -5.16 -16.61
CA ALA A 62 1.74 -4.98 -17.92
C ALA A 62 3.00 -5.85 -18.07
N LEU A 63 3.86 -5.89 -17.05
CA LEU A 63 5.07 -6.73 -17.05
C LEU A 63 4.76 -8.23 -17.07
N LEU A 64 3.78 -8.68 -16.29
CA LEU A 64 3.35 -10.10 -16.27
C LEU A 64 2.67 -10.53 -17.57
N THR A 65 1.99 -9.61 -18.26
CA THR A 65 1.38 -9.91 -19.57
C THR A 65 2.46 -10.17 -20.63
N VAL A 66 3.61 -9.50 -20.54
CA VAL A 66 4.70 -9.55 -21.53
C VAL A 66 5.72 -10.69 -21.31
N SER A 67 5.86 -11.27 -20.10
CA SER A 67 6.83 -12.37 -19.85
C SER A 67 6.41 -13.72 -20.49
N SER A 68 7.21 -14.79 -20.48
CA SER A 68 6.84 -16.11 -21.05
C SER A 68 6.13 -17.03 -20.03
N GLU A 69 5.41 -18.04 -20.51
CA GLU A 69 4.29 -18.73 -19.83
C GLU A 69 4.59 -19.54 -18.56
N THR A 70 5.85 -19.83 -18.23
CA THR A 70 6.18 -20.71 -17.10
C THR A 70 6.39 -19.92 -15.80
N GLY A 71 5.31 -19.75 -15.02
CA GLY A 71 5.34 -19.08 -13.70
C GLY A 71 4.26 -18.00 -13.52
N LYS A 72 3.68 -17.52 -14.62
CA LYS A 72 2.69 -16.43 -14.64
C LYS A 72 1.49 -16.66 -13.74
N ASP A 73 0.93 -17.85 -13.71
CA ASP A 73 -0.30 -18.09 -12.95
C ASP A 73 -0.10 -17.90 -11.44
N LYS A 74 1.07 -18.28 -10.91
CA LYS A 74 1.40 -18.10 -9.48
C LYS A 74 1.70 -16.64 -9.17
N GLU A 75 2.44 -15.96 -10.04
CA GLU A 75 2.76 -14.54 -9.89
C GLU A 75 1.51 -13.66 -10.01
N MET A 76 0.63 -13.97 -10.97
CA MET A 76 -0.65 -13.32 -11.16
C MET A 76 -1.59 -13.56 -9.98
N ALA A 77 -1.62 -14.79 -9.44
CA ALA A 77 -2.38 -15.09 -8.23
C ALA A 77 -1.86 -14.31 -7.00
N ALA A 78 -0.54 -14.25 -6.81
CA ALA A 78 0.07 -13.49 -5.72
C ALA A 78 -0.21 -11.98 -5.83
N LEU A 79 -0.07 -11.40 -7.03
CA LEU A 79 -0.41 -10.01 -7.31
C LEU A 79 -1.90 -9.74 -7.07
N THR A 80 -2.77 -10.62 -7.54
CA THR A 80 -4.23 -10.51 -7.33
C THR A 80 -4.58 -10.49 -5.84
N THR A 81 -3.96 -11.39 -5.06
CA THR A 81 -4.14 -11.41 -3.60
C THR A 81 -3.66 -10.11 -2.96
N MET A 82 -2.48 -9.60 -3.34
CA MET A 82 -1.98 -8.32 -2.81
C MET A 82 -2.92 -7.16 -3.10
N CYS A 83 -3.49 -7.11 -4.32
CA CYS A 83 -4.46 -6.08 -4.71
C CYS A 83 -5.75 -6.18 -3.88
N ARG A 84 -6.27 -7.38 -3.67
CA ARG A 84 -7.45 -7.60 -2.82
C ARG A 84 -7.23 -7.15 -1.39
N CYS A 85 -6.09 -7.52 -0.78
CA CYS A 85 -5.76 -7.10 0.58
C CYS A 85 -5.68 -5.57 0.70
N PHE A 86 -5.10 -4.90 -0.30
CA PHE A 86 -5.07 -3.44 -0.33
C PHE A 86 -6.48 -2.84 -0.42
N ASP A 87 -7.32 -3.34 -1.32
CA ASP A 87 -8.70 -2.87 -1.49
C ASP A 87 -9.55 -3.07 -0.23
N GLU A 88 -9.42 -4.22 0.45
CA GLU A 88 -10.10 -4.52 1.72
C GLU A 88 -9.72 -3.52 2.82
N ILE A 89 -8.41 -3.26 2.98
CA ILE A 89 -7.90 -2.27 3.94
C ILE A 89 -8.45 -0.88 3.59
N ARG A 90 -8.42 -0.48 2.31
CA ARG A 90 -8.94 0.81 1.85
C ARG A 90 -10.43 0.96 2.15
N ILE A 91 -11.23 -0.09 1.89
CA ILE A 91 -12.66 -0.10 2.17
C ILE A 91 -12.92 0.06 3.67
N LEU A 92 -12.19 -0.68 4.52
CA LEU A 92 -12.32 -0.56 5.97
C LEU A 92 -11.99 0.85 6.44
N PHE A 93 -10.89 1.44 5.97
CA PHE A 93 -10.52 2.82 6.30
C PHE A 93 -11.61 3.82 5.85
N GLN A 94 -12.16 3.65 4.65
CA GLN A 94 -13.20 4.52 4.14
C GLN A 94 -14.50 4.43 4.96
N ILE A 95 -14.90 3.22 5.37
CA ILE A 95 -16.06 3.01 6.26
C ILE A 95 -15.82 3.68 7.63
N LEU A 96 -14.62 3.50 8.20
CA LEU A 96 -14.26 4.10 9.49
C LEU A 96 -14.25 5.64 9.42
N ALA A 97 -13.70 6.21 8.36
CA ALA A 97 -13.69 7.65 8.13
C ALA A 97 -15.11 8.23 7.99
N GLN A 98 -15.99 7.57 7.24
CA GLN A 98 -17.39 7.99 7.07
C GLN A 98 -18.20 7.92 8.37
N ARG A 99 -17.88 6.98 9.27
CA ARG A 99 -18.52 6.90 10.59
C ARG A 99 -18.10 8.01 11.53
N GLN A 100 -16.87 8.51 11.41
CA GLN A 100 -16.36 9.62 12.21
C GLN A 100 -16.79 11.00 11.68
N ASN A 101 -17.06 11.10 10.37
CA ASN A 101 -17.64 12.28 9.73
C ASN A 101 -18.91 11.91 8.95
N PRO A 102 -20.05 11.72 9.64
CA PRO A 102 -21.31 11.41 8.97
C PRO A 102 -21.70 12.57 8.03
N PRO A 103 -22.17 12.30 6.81
CA PRO A 103 -22.76 13.35 5.97
C PRO A 103 -23.96 13.93 6.73
N GLY A 104 -23.96 15.26 6.88
CA GLY A 104 -25.08 16.02 7.47
C GLY A 104 -26.35 15.97 6.64
#